data_AF-A0A0P1E5M8-F1
#
_entry.id   AF-A0A0P1E5M8-F1
#
_cell.length_a   1.000
_cell.length_b   1.000
_cell.length_c   1.000
_cell.angle_alpha   90.00
_cell.angle_beta   90.00
_cell.angle_gamma   90.00
#
_symmetry.space_group_name_H-M   'P 1'
#
loop_
_entity.id
_entity.type
_entity.pdbx_description
1 polymer ?
#
loop_
_entity_poly.entity_id
_entity_poly.type
_entity_poly.pdbx_seq_one_letter_code
_entity_poly.pdbx_strand_id
1 'polypeptide(L)'
;MIALPTRPVSSDRNWPRPPACLPANRLDDPPEGALVAVAGLVILRQRPGTAKGVIFVTLEDETGIVNVVVWRKIYESFRRAVISGRLLRVTGRMQRAHSVTHVIAEEIEDISGMLDVLVRGEGWSAMRN
;
A
#
# COMPACT_ATOMS: atom_id res chain seq x y z
N MET A 1 -11.56 -2.97 32.82
CA MET A 1 -10.42 -3.25 31.90
C MET A 1 -10.80 -4.46 31.08
N ILE A 2 -11.16 -4.27 29.81
CA ILE A 2 -11.49 -5.39 28.92
C ILE A 2 -10.24 -5.66 28.10
N ALA A 3 -9.55 -6.76 28.41
CA ALA A 3 -8.45 -7.25 27.60
C ALA A 3 -9.02 -7.73 26.26
N LEU A 4 -8.63 -7.08 25.16
CA LEU A 4 -8.92 -7.59 23.82
C LEU A 4 -8.19 -8.93 23.66
N PRO A 5 -8.83 -9.97 23.11
CA PRO A 5 -8.16 -11.25 22.87
C PRO A 5 -7.02 -11.02 21.89
N THR A 6 -5.77 -11.18 22.34
CA THR A 6 -4.62 -11.29 21.45
C THR A 6 -4.78 -12.60 20.69
N ARG A 7 -5.25 -12.53 19.44
CA ARG A 7 -5.34 -13.70 18.57
C ARG A 7 -3.94 -14.32 18.47
N PRO A 8 -3.81 -15.65 18.61
CA PRO A 8 -2.55 -16.32 18.38
C PRO A 8 -2.13 -16.04 16.93
N VAL A 9 -0.95 -15.44 16.74
CA VAL A 9 -0.32 -15.31 15.42
C VAL A 9 0.01 -16.72 14.97
N SER A 10 -0.84 -17.30 14.13
CA SER A 10 -0.55 -18.55 13.43
C SER A 10 0.71 -18.35 12.60
N SER A 11 1.72 -19.16 12.88
CA SER A 11 3.05 -19.13 12.27
C SER A 11 3.08 -19.62 10.82
N ASP A 12 2.05 -19.33 10.02
CA ASP A 12 2.06 -19.54 8.58
C ASP A 12 2.76 -18.36 7.92
N ARG A 13 4.10 -18.41 7.95
CA ARG A 13 5.04 -17.36 7.49
C ARG A 13 5.09 -17.19 5.96
N ASN A 14 4.04 -17.57 5.24
CA ASN A 14 4.02 -17.53 3.78
C ASN A 14 3.17 -16.35 3.28
N TRP A 15 3.70 -15.14 3.45
CA TRP A 15 3.14 -13.93 2.86
C TRP A 15 4.15 -13.33 1.84
N PRO A 16 3.68 -12.66 0.76
CA PRO A 16 4.55 -12.09 -0.27
C PRO A 16 5.50 -11.02 0.26
N ARG A 17 6.81 -11.14 -0.03
CA ARG A 17 7.81 -10.13 0.33
C ARG A 17 8.13 -9.24 -0.87
N PRO A 18 8.55 -7.98 -0.64
CA PRO A 18 9.06 -7.11 -1.70
C PRO A 18 10.07 -7.86 -2.59
N PRO A 19 9.96 -7.76 -3.92
CA PRO A 19 9.10 -6.85 -4.68
C PRO A 19 7.65 -7.35 -4.90
N ALA A 20 7.30 -8.56 -4.45
CA ALA A 20 5.95 -9.10 -4.60
C ALA A 20 4.97 -8.37 -3.67
N CYS A 21 3.82 -8.00 -4.21
CA CYS A 21 2.80 -7.25 -3.47
C CYS A 21 1.94 -8.18 -2.60
N LEU A 22 1.73 -7.77 -1.36
CA LEU A 22 0.80 -8.36 -0.41
C LEU A 22 -0.62 -7.86 -0.75
N PRO A 23 -1.60 -8.75 -0.99
CA PRO A 23 -2.98 -8.34 -1.21
C PRO A 23 -3.59 -7.73 0.05
N ALA A 24 -4.52 -6.78 -0.10
CA ALA A 24 -5.13 -6.04 0.99
C ALA A 24 -5.79 -6.93 2.05
N ASN A 25 -6.45 -8.03 1.64
CA ASN A 25 -7.09 -8.96 2.57
C ASN A 25 -6.12 -9.79 3.42
N ARG A 26 -4.81 -9.71 3.17
CA ARG A 26 -3.76 -10.42 3.93
C ARG A 26 -2.85 -9.49 4.74
N LEU A 27 -3.26 -8.23 4.92
CA LEU A 27 -2.51 -7.26 5.74
C LEU A 27 -2.30 -7.72 7.20
N ASP A 28 -3.09 -8.68 7.70
CA ASP A 28 -2.93 -9.21 9.04
C ASP A 28 -1.83 -10.28 9.18
N ASP A 29 -1.34 -10.85 8.07
CA ASP A 29 -0.34 -11.93 8.09
C ASP A 29 1.08 -11.47 8.51
N PRO A 30 1.63 -10.36 7.99
CA PRO A 30 2.99 -9.96 8.34
C PRO A 30 3.04 -9.38 9.75
N PRO A 31 4.11 -9.63 10.53
CA PRO A 31 4.23 -9.05 11.87
C PRO A 31 4.36 -7.51 11.84
N GLU A 32 4.18 -6.86 12.99
CA GLU A 32 4.41 -5.42 13.16
C GLU A 32 5.85 -5.05 12.70
N GLY A 33 5.99 -3.95 11.96
CA GLY A 33 7.27 -3.48 11.44
C GLY A 33 7.83 -4.26 10.26
N ALA A 34 7.16 -5.33 9.81
CA ALA A 34 7.55 -6.09 8.62
C ALA A 34 7.59 -5.19 7.38
N LEU A 35 8.62 -5.38 6.55
CA LEU A 35 8.73 -4.72 5.26
C LEU A 35 7.83 -5.45 4.24
N VAL A 36 6.87 -4.72 3.68
CA VAL A 36 5.89 -5.22 2.70
C VAL A 36 5.90 -4.35 1.46
N ALA A 37 5.45 -4.91 0.34
CA ALA A 37 5.05 -4.14 -0.83
C ALA A 37 3.54 -4.30 -1.00
N VAL A 38 2.84 -3.24 -1.36
CA VAL A 38 1.42 -3.25 -1.68
C VAL A 38 1.22 -2.48 -2.98
N ALA A 39 0.23 -2.85 -3.78
CA ALA A 39 -0.11 -2.10 -4.98
C ALA A 39 -1.62 -1.95 -5.10
N GLY A 40 -2.08 -0.83 -5.63
CA GLY A 40 -3.50 -0.60 -5.80
C GLY A 40 -3.80 0.74 -6.45
N LEU A 41 -5.07 0.88 -6.88
CA LEU A 41 -5.61 2.13 -7.41
C LEU A 41 -5.70 3.15 -6.29
N VAL A 42 -5.29 4.39 -6.58
CA VAL A 42 -5.42 5.44 -5.57
C VAL A 42 -6.84 5.98 -5.56
N ILE A 43 -7.58 5.66 -4.52
CA ILE A 43 -8.98 6.08 -4.38
C ILE A 43 -9.15 7.34 -3.53
N LEU A 44 -8.22 7.61 -2.62
CA LEU A 44 -8.30 8.77 -1.73
C LEU A 44 -6.92 9.30 -1.32
N ARG A 45 -6.82 10.62 -1.19
CA ARG A 45 -5.68 11.31 -0.58
C ARG A 45 -6.19 12.31 0.44
N GLN A 46 -5.61 12.29 1.63
CA GLN A 46 -5.91 13.26 2.68
C GLN A 46 -4.64 13.87 3.22
N ARG A 47 -4.63 15.20 3.36
CA ARG A 47 -3.56 15.94 4.02
C ARG A 47 -4.17 16.84 5.09
N PRO A 48 -4.42 16.31 6.30
CA PRO A 48 -5.00 17.10 7.37
C PRO A 48 -4.08 18.28 7.71
N GLY A 49 -4.64 19.49 7.82
CA GLY A 49 -3.87 20.71 8.11
C GLY A 49 -3.10 20.65 9.43
N THR A 50 -3.54 19.81 10.37
CA THR A 50 -2.99 19.64 11.71
C THR A 50 -1.91 18.55 11.81
N ALA A 51 -1.74 17.71 10.80
CA ALA A 51 -0.95 16.48 10.89
C ALA A 51 0.54 16.65 10.48
N LYS A 52 1.20 17.75 10.85
CA LYS A 52 2.67 17.98 10.65
C LYS A 52 3.20 17.62 9.24
N GLY A 53 2.38 17.78 8.19
CA GLY A 53 2.77 17.45 6.81
C GLY A 53 2.68 15.97 6.41
N VAL A 54 1.99 15.13 7.19
CA VAL A 54 1.63 13.76 6.82
C VAL A 54 0.55 13.76 5.74
N ILE A 55 0.68 12.84 4.81
CA ILE A 55 -0.32 12.53 3.80
C ILE A 55 -0.79 11.09 4.01
N PHE A 56 -2.10 10.89 3.99
CA PHE A 56 -2.71 9.58 3.95
C PHE A 56 -3.14 9.29 2.53
N VAL A 57 -2.81 8.09 2.04
CA VAL A 57 -3.20 7.60 0.72
C VAL A 57 -3.93 6.29 0.93
N THR A 58 -5.13 6.15 0.38
CA THR A 58 -5.85 4.88 0.38
C THR A 58 -5.70 4.25 -1.00
N LEU A 59 -5.15 3.04 -1.01
CA LEU A 59 -5.05 2.19 -2.20
C LEU A 59 -6.18 1.16 -2.17
N GLU A 60 -6.67 0.76 -3.33
CA GLU A 60 -7.65 -0.32 -3.48
C GLU A 60 -7.15 -1.35 -4.49
N ASP A 61 -7.19 -2.62 -4.10
CA ASP A 61 -7.06 -3.78 -4.98
C ASP A 61 -8.38 -4.57 -4.99
N GLU A 62 -8.46 -5.65 -5.75
CA GLU A 62 -9.67 -6.47 -5.85
C GLU A 62 -10.07 -7.17 -4.53
N THR A 63 -9.18 -7.18 -3.54
CA THR A 63 -9.37 -7.85 -2.25
C THR A 63 -9.72 -6.88 -1.12
N GLY A 64 -9.55 -5.57 -1.32
CA GLY A 64 -9.90 -4.54 -0.35
C GLY A 64 -9.02 -3.30 -0.42
N ILE A 65 -8.95 -2.58 0.70
CA ILE A 65 -8.21 -1.31 0.80
C ILE A 65 -6.94 -1.42 1.64
N VAL A 66 -5.92 -0.65 1.27
CA VAL A 66 -4.68 -0.46 2.03
C VAL A 66 -4.52 1.00 2.40
N ASN A 67 -4.37 1.29 3.69
CA ASN A 67 -4.11 2.64 4.17
C ASN A 67 -2.60 2.88 4.26
N VAL A 68 -2.10 3.80 3.45
CA VAL A 68 -0.70 4.18 3.40
C VAL A 68 -0.49 5.53 4.08
N VAL A 69 0.53 5.61 4.93
CA VAL A 69 0.96 6.84 5.59
C VAL A 69 2.27 7.30 4.95
N VAL A 70 2.26 8.52 4.43
CA VAL A 70 3.40 9.14 3.76
C VAL A 70 3.86 10.33 4.58
N TRP A 71 5.01 10.18 5.24
CA TRP A 71 5.64 11.25 6.00
C TRP A 71 6.26 12.29 5.06
N ARG A 72 6.43 13.53 5.57
CA ARG A 72 6.91 14.67 4.78
C ARG A 72 8.18 14.36 3.98
N LYS A 73 9.17 13.70 4.61
CA LYS A 73 10.44 13.32 3.97
C LYS A 73 10.23 12.42 2.75
N ILE A 74 9.35 11.43 2.86
CA ILE A 74 9.05 10.49 1.78
C ILE A 74 8.25 11.20 0.68
N TYR A 75 7.27 12.03 1.07
CA TYR A 75 6.54 12.84 0.11
C TYR A 75 7.45 13.79 -0.70
N GLU A 76 8.44 14.42 -0.05
CA GLU A 76 9.39 15.30 -0.74
C GLU A 76 10.21 14.52 -1.79
N SER A 77 10.63 13.29 -1.48
CA SER A 77 11.34 12.41 -2.42
C SER A 77 10.46 11.89 -3.57
N PHE A 78 9.21 11.53 -3.29
CA PHE A 78 8.30 10.87 -4.25
C PHE A 78 7.11 11.75 -4.66
N ARG A 79 7.32 13.07 -4.68
CA ARG A 79 6.25 14.08 -4.82
C ARG A 79 5.31 13.83 -6.00
N ARG A 80 5.88 13.52 -7.17
CA ARG A 80 5.10 13.27 -8.40
C ARG A 80 4.18 12.08 -8.22
N ALA A 81 4.71 10.93 -7.79
CA ALA A 81 3.93 9.71 -7.60
C ALA A 81 2.79 9.93 -6.58
N VAL A 82 3.09 10.57 -5.45
CA VAL A 82 2.09 10.83 -4.40
C VAL A 82 0.97 11.74 -4.89
N ILE A 83 1.26 12.78 -5.69
CA ILE A 83 0.24 13.74 -6.16
C ILE A 83 -0.59 13.17 -7.32
N SER A 84 0.06 12.61 -8.34
CA SER A 84 -0.60 12.32 -9.62
C SER A 84 -0.80 10.84 -9.93
N GLY A 85 -0.17 9.92 -9.19
CA GLY A 85 -0.23 8.49 -9.50
C GLY A 85 -1.66 7.95 -9.38
N ARG A 86 -2.16 7.29 -10.41
CA ARG A 86 -3.48 6.64 -10.41
C ARG A 86 -3.39 5.20 -9.90
N LEU A 87 -2.26 4.56 -10.15
CA LEU A 87 -1.91 3.23 -9.64
C LEU A 87 -0.53 3.32 -9.01
N LEU A 88 -0.42 2.93 -7.74
CA LEU A 88 0.84 3.00 -7.00
C LEU A 88 1.27 1.62 -6.53
N ARG A 89 2.58 1.37 -6.55
CA ARG A 89 3.22 0.36 -5.71
C ARG A 89 3.93 1.07 -4.58
N VAL A 90 3.70 0.63 -3.36
CA VAL A 90 4.30 1.21 -2.14
C VAL A 90 5.03 0.10 -1.41
N THR A 91 6.33 0.30 -1.19
CA THR A 91 7.11 -0.51 -0.26
C THR A 91 7.23 0.24 1.05
N GLY A 92 6.95 -0.44 2.16
CA GLY A 92 6.88 0.20 3.46
C GLY A 92 6.77 -0.78 4.62
N ARG A 93 6.62 -0.25 5.82
CA ARG A 93 6.52 -1.06 7.05
C ARG A 93 5.11 -1.15 7.57
N MET A 94 4.72 -2.36 8.00
CA MET A 94 3.47 -2.58 8.68
C MET A 94 3.42 -1.83 10.01
N GLN A 95 2.34 -1.10 10.24
CA GLN A 95 2.03 -0.47 11.52
C GLN A 95 0.58 -0.73 11.92
N ARG A 96 0.35 -1.20 13.15
CA ARG A 96 -0.98 -1.43 13.69
C ARG A 96 -1.28 -0.44 14.81
N ALA A 97 -2.34 0.34 14.64
CA ALA A 97 -2.76 1.32 15.64
C ALA A 97 -4.29 1.36 15.74
N HIS A 98 -4.82 1.26 16.97
CA HIS A 98 -6.24 1.46 17.25
C HIS A 98 -7.18 0.67 16.31
N SER A 99 -6.91 -0.62 16.10
CA SER A 99 -7.64 -1.53 15.20
C SER A 99 -7.54 -1.25 13.69
N VAL A 100 -6.71 -0.29 13.27
CA VAL A 100 -6.43 -0.02 11.86
C VAL A 100 -5.01 -0.43 11.53
N THR A 101 -4.87 -1.13 10.40
CA THR A 101 -3.57 -1.52 9.84
C THR A 101 -3.15 -0.51 8.77
N HIS A 102 -1.93 -0.02 8.89
CA HIS A 102 -1.31 0.95 7.99
C HIS A 102 0.00 0.42 7.41
N VAL A 103 0.36 0.92 6.23
CA VAL A 103 1.71 0.79 5.67
C VAL A 103 2.40 2.15 5.74
N ILE A 104 3.48 2.25 6.51
CA ILE A 104 4.35 3.42 6.53
C ILE A 104 5.25 3.38 5.29
N ALA A 105 5.02 4.28 4.34
CA ALA A 105 5.75 4.29 3.08
C ALA A 105 7.24 4.57 3.29
N GLU A 106 8.09 3.81 2.61
CA GLU A 106 9.54 4.05 2.49
C GLU A 106 9.93 4.31 1.02
N GLU A 107 9.25 3.64 0.07
CA GLU A 107 9.41 3.83 -1.37
C GLU A 107 8.04 3.84 -2.06
N ILE A 108 7.87 4.71 -3.06
CA ILE A 108 6.62 4.87 -3.79
C ILE A 108 6.91 4.93 -5.28
N GLU A 109 6.29 4.03 -6.03
CA GLU A 109 6.43 3.93 -7.47
C GLU A 109 5.09 4.23 -8.15
N ASP A 110 5.13 5.12 -9.13
CA ASP A 110 3.99 5.39 -10.01
C ASP A 110 3.96 4.36 -11.14
N ILE A 111 3.08 3.37 -11.02
CA ILE A 111 2.88 2.31 -12.01
C ILE A 111 1.63 2.56 -12.86
N SER A 112 1.14 3.81 -12.92
CA SER A 112 -0.04 4.19 -13.71
C SER A 112 0.07 3.87 -15.20
N GLY A 113 1.30 3.74 -15.73
CA GLY A 113 1.51 3.30 -17.11
C GLY A 113 0.92 1.91 -17.41
N MET A 114 0.77 1.05 -16.39
CA MET A 114 0.10 -0.25 -16.55
C MET A 114 -1.39 -0.09 -16.91
N LEU A 115 -2.06 0.95 -16.40
CA LEU A 115 -3.44 1.24 -16.76
C LEU A 115 -3.55 1.67 -18.23
N ASP A 116 -2.56 2.40 -18.73
CA ASP A 116 -2.56 2.87 -20.12
C ASP A 116 -2.42 1.68 -21.10
N VAL A 117 -1.68 0.63 -20.71
CA VAL A 117 -1.58 -0.63 -21.47
C VAL A 117 -2.93 -1.35 -21.55
N LEU A 118 -3.71 -1.36 -20.47
CA LEU A 118 -5.04 -1.97 -20.45
C LEU A 118 -6.00 -1.23 -21.40
N VAL A 119 -5.96 0.11 -21.41
CA VAL A 119 -6.81 0.93 -22.27
C VAL A 119 -6.48 0.75 -23.76
N ARG A 120 -5.19 0.61 -24.10
CA ARG A 120 -4.74 0.43 -25.49
C ARG A 120 -4.96 -0.97 -26.04
N GLY A 121 -5.32 -1.95 -25.19
CA GLY A 121 -5.45 -3.35 -25.58
C GLY A 121 -4.12 -4.04 -25.93
N GLU A 122 -2.98 -3.37 -25.70
CA GLU A 122 -1.65 -3.89 -26.03
C GLU A 122 -1.23 -5.05 -25.11
N GLY A 123 -1.77 -5.13 -23.89
CA GLY A 123 -1.47 -6.19 -22.93
C GLY A 123 -1.87 -7.59 -23.39
N TRP A 124 -2.90 -7.71 -24.23
CA TRP A 124 -3.33 -9.01 -24.79
C TRP A 124 -2.49 -9.46 -26.00
N SER A 125 -1.79 -8.54 -26.67
CA SER A 125 -0.95 -8.87 -27.82
C SER A 125 0.47 -9.31 -27.43
N ALA A 126 1.00 -8.82 -26.30
CA ALA A 126 2.32 -9.22 -25.81
C ALA A 126 2.40 -10.64 -25.21
N MET A 127 1.27 -11.23 -24.80
CA MET A 127 1.19 -12.57 -24.22
C MET A 127 0.90 -13.69 -25.26
N ARG A 128 0.75 -13.35 -26.54
CA ARG A 128 0.38 -14.29 -27.63
C ARG A 128 1.54 -14.69 -28.55
N ASN A 129 2.78 -14.43 -28.15
CA ASN A 129 3.99 -14.91 -28.84
C ASN A 129 4.79 -15.85 -27.94
#